data_AF-A0A9P5VFX3-F1
#
_entry.id   AF-A0A9P5VFX3-F1
#
_cell.length_a   1.000
_cell.length_b   1.000
_cell.length_c   1.000
_cell.angle_alpha   90.00
_cell.angle_beta   90.00
_cell.angle_gamma   90.00
#
_symmetry.space_group_name_H-M   'P 1'
#
loop_
_entity.id
_entity.type
_entity.pdbx_description
1 polymer ?
#
loop_
_entity_poly.entity_id
_entity_poly.type
_entity_poly.pdbx_seq_one_letter_code
_entity_poly.pdbx_strand_id
1 'polypeptide(L)'
;DHSLKIWDIRCPDAQRNFDHKAPVNDVVIHPNQGELISCDQNGSIKLWDLGESSCTHELVPEEDVPIRSVTVANDGSSLVAANNKGNCYVWKMAHTRDFTDLQPITKFAAHN
;
A
#
# COMPACT_ATOMS: atom_id res chain seq x y z
N ASP A 1 -2.30 -6.65 15.73
CA ASP A 1 -3.03 -5.51 16.31
C ASP A 1 -3.57 -4.55 15.24
N HIS A 2 -3.77 -5.01 13.99
CA HIS A 2 -4.26 -4.17 12.89
C HIS A 2 -3.48 -2.87 12.72
N SER A 3 -2.18 -2.89 12.99
CA SER A 3 -1.35 -1.71 12.92
C SER A 3 -0.15 -1.92 12.01
N LEU A 4 0.31 -0.82 11.43
CA LEU A 4 1.56 -0.73 10.71
C LEU A 4 2.50 0.16 11.51
N LYS A 5 3.68 -0.37 11.85
CA LYS A 5 4.63 0.29 12.74
C LYS A 5 5.97 0.48 12.07
N ILE A 6 6.56 1.64 12.29
CA ILE A 6 7.93 1.94 11.87
C ILE A 6 8.83 1.92 13.10
N TRP A 7 9.90 1.15 13.01
CA TRP A 7 10.85 0.94 14.09
C TRP A 7 12.19 1.56 13.70
N ASP A 8 12.78 2.31 14.62
CA ASP A 8 14.20 2.64 14.56
C ASP A 8 14.94 1.61 15.41
N ILE A 9 15.85 0.84 14.80
CA ILE A 9 16.63 -0.20 15.49
C ILE A 9 17.51 0.35 16.63
N ARG A 10 17.72 1.67 16.68
CA ARG A 10 18.48 2.37 17.72
C ARG A 10 17.63 2.73 18.92
N CYS A 11 16.30 2.64 18.80
CA CYS A 11 15.34 2.99 19.83
C CYS A 11 14.51 1.77 20.24
N PRO A 12 14.14 1.63 21.52
CA PRO A 12 13.29 0.52 21.96
C PRO A 12 11.83 0.67 21.49
N ASP A 13 11.39 1.91 21.25
CA ASP A 13 10.00 2.23 20.93
C ASP A 13 9.77 2.44 19.43
N ALA A 14 8.58 2.04 18.97
CA ALA A 14 8.12 2.33 17.62
C ALA A 14 8.04 3.84 17.40
N GLN A 15 8.67 4.33 16.34
CA GLN A 15 8.71 5.75 16.02
C GLN A 15 7.36 6.24 15.47
N ARG A 16 6.65 5.37 14.75
CA ARG A 16 5.34 5.68 14.17
C ARG A 16 4.43 4.47 14.22
N ASN A 17 3.15 4.75 14.37
CA ASN A 17 2.08 3.76 14.37
C ASN A 17 0.95 4.27 13.48
N PHE A 18 0.53 3.45 12.53
CA PHE A 18 -0.56 3.72 11.61
C PHE A 18 -1.65 2.66 11.80
N ASP A 19 -2.87 3.11 12.06
CA ASP A 19 -3.97 2.21 12.33
C ASP A 19 -4.63 1.72 11.03
N HIS A 20 -4.87 0.40 10.96
CA HIS A 20 -5.70 -0.24 9.95
C HIS A 20 -7.01 -0.73 10.58
N LYS A 21 -8.04 -0.85 9.73
CA LYS A 21 -9.33 -1.41 10.13
C LYS A 21 -9.33 -2.94 10.17
N ALA A 22 -8.29 -3.58 9.62
CA ALA A 22 -8.16 -5.02 9.49
C ALA A 22 -6.68 -5.45 9.58
N PRO A 23 -6.37 -6.75 9.74
CA PRO A 23 -5.00 -7.23 9.71
C PRO A 23 -4.29 -6.80 8.42
N VAL A 24 -3.12 -6.16 8.57
CA VAL A 24 -2.24 -5.83 7.44
C VAL A 24 -1.59 -7.12 6.96
N ASN A 25 -1.67 -7.36 5.66
CA ASN A 25 -1.13 -8.57 5.03
C ASN A 25 0.28 -8.32 4.48
N ASP A 26 0.53 -7.14 3.91
CA ASP A 26 1.79 -6.81 3.25
C ASP A 26 2.04 -5.30 3.30
N VAL A 27 3.31 -4.93 3.14
CA VAL A 27 3.79 -3.55 3.21
C VAL A 27 5.04 -3.36 2.35
N VAL A 28 5.08 -2.25 1.62
CA VAL A 28 6.22 -1.88 0.76
C VAL A 28 6.54 -0.39 0.89
N ILE A 29 7.84 -0.06 0.90
CA ILE A 29 8.31 1.32 0.88
C ILE A 29 8.43 1.76 -0.57
N HIS A 30 7.91 2.94 -0.90
CA HIS A 30 8.07 3.50 -2.22
C HIS A 30 9.55 3.89 -2.46
N PRO A 31 10.10 3.77 -3.69
CA PRO A 31 11.49 4.12 -3.98
C PRO A 31 11.93 5.55 -3.60
N ASN A 32 10.98 6.49 -3.46
CA ASN A 32 11.26 7.85 -2.94
C ASN A 32 11.58 7.90 -1.43
N GLN A 33 11.40 6.79 -0.71
CA GLN A 33 11.59 6.64 0.74
C GLN A 33 10.72 7.57 1.62
N GLY A 34 9.83 8.35 1.01
CA GLY A 34 8.91 9.26 1.68
C GLY A 34 7.50 8.69 1.82
N GLU A 35 7.20 7.61 1.11
CA GLU A 35 5.87 7.00 1.11
C GLU A 35 5.94 5.50 1.39
N LEU A 36 4.84 4.99 1.91
CA LEU A 36 4.72 3.61 2.30
C LEU A 36 3.33 3.10 1.90
N ILE A 37 3.30 1.92 1.29
CA ILE A 37 2.07 1.31 0.79
C ILE A 37 1.81 0.05 1.57
N SER A 38 0.56 -0.15 1.95
CA SER A 38 0.13 -1.28 2.77
C SER A 38 -1.16 -1.85 2.22
N CYS A 39 -1.40 -3.13 2.49
CA CYS A 39 -2.66 -3.75 2.11
C CYS A 39 -3.20 -4.64 3.23
N ASP A 40 -4.53 -4.76 3.33
CA ASP A 40 -5.18 -5.45 4.45
C ASP A 40 -6.21 -6.51 4.05
N GLN A 41 -6.71 -7.18 5.08
CA GLN A 41 -7.65 -8.28 4.98
C GLN A 41 -9.06 -7.87 4.53
N ASN A 42 -9.43 -6.58 4.62
CA ASN A 42 -10.74 -6.10 4.17
C ASN A 42 -10.72 -5.63 2.71
N GLY A 43 -9.55 -5.67 2.06
CA GLY A 43 -9.41 -5.28 0.67
C GLY A 43 -8.88 -3.86 0.47
N SER A 44 -8.55 -3.14 1.55
CA SER A 44 -8.00 -1.80 1.45
C SER A 44 -6.50 -1.85 1.14
N ILE A 45 -6.08 -0.99 0.21
CA ILE A 45 -4.69 -0.64 -0.06
C ILE A 45 -4.52 0.81 0.35
N LYS A 46 -3.65 1.08 1.31
CA LYS A 46 -3.43 2.43 1.86
C LYS A 46 -2.05 2.94 1.53
N LEU A 47 -2.00 4.20 1.09
CA LEU A 47 -0.79 4.97 0.87
C LEU A 47 -0.60 5.91 2.06
N TRP A 48 0.61 5.88 2.63
CA TRP A 48 0.98 6.64 3.81
C TRP A 48 2.13 7.57 3.48
N ASP A 49 1.98 8.85 3.83
CA ASP A 49 3.04 9.84 3.74
C ASP A 49 3.87 9.82 5.04
N LEU A 50 5.18 9.60 4.90
CA LEU A 50 6.14 9.55 6.01
C LEU A 50 6.69 10.94 6.39
N GLY A 51 6.36 12.02 5.69
CA GLY A 51 6.55 13.38 6.20
C GLY A 51 5.44 13.73 7.20
N GLU A 52 4.19 13.56 6.78
CA GLU A 52 3.00 14.00 7.49
C GLU A 52 2.45 12.96 8.48
N SER A 53 2.92 11.71 8.40
CA SER A 53 2.36 10.58 9.17
C SER A 53 0.87 10.37 8.94
N SER A 54 0.39 10.60 7.73
CA SER A 54 -1.03 10.58 7.36
C SER A 54 -1.30 9.59 6.22
N CYS A 55 -2.54 9.11 6.13
CA CYS A 55 -3.01 8.32 5.00
C CYS A 55 -3.40 9.29 3.87
N THR A 56 -2.69 9.27 2.75
CA THR A 56 -2.98 10.14 1.60
C THR A 56 -4.01 9.54 0.66
N HIS A 57 -3.96 8.20 0.47
CA HIS A 57 -4.90 7.48 -0.39
C HIS A 57 -5.36 6.17 0.23
N GLU A 58 -6.62 5.81 -0.04
CA GLU A 58 -7.17 4.49 0.22
C GLU A 58 -7.84 3.99 -1.07
N LEU A 59 -7.37 2.84 -1.55
CA LEU A 59 -7.91 2.15 -2.71
C LEU A 59 -8.60 0.87 -2.25
N VAL A 60 -9.82 0.63 -2.73
CA VAL A 60 -10.56 -0.61 -2.50
C VAL A 60 -10.94 -1.18 -3.86
N PRO A 61 -10.10 -2.05 -4.45
CA PRO A 61 -10.35 -2.55 -5.80
C PRO A 61 -11.54 -3.51 -5.88
N GLU A 62 -11.81 -4.21 -4.78
CA GLU A 62 -12.95 -5.11 -4.61
C GLU A 62 -13.29 -5.16 -3.12
N GLU A 63 -14.53 -4.83 -2.77
CA GLU A 63 -14.98 -4.80 -1.36
C GLU A 63 -14.98 -6.21 -0.75
N ASP A 64 -14.60 -6.29 0.53
CA ASP A 64 -14.57 -7.52 1.32
C ASP A 64 -13.71 -8.64 0.72
N VAL A 65 -12.73 -8.30 -0.11
CA VAL A 65 -11.79 -9.26 -0.70
C VAL A 65 -10.36 -8.96 -0.26
N PRO A 66 -9.74 -9.85 0.55
CA PRO A 66 -8.40 -9.62 1.07
C PRO A 66 -7.36 -9.37 -0.03
N ILE A 67 -6.61 -8.27 0.10
CA ILE A 67 -5.39 -8.04 -0.68
C ILE A 67 -4.24 -8.72 0.05
N ARG A 68 -3.53 -9.62 -0.65
CA ARG A 68 -2.50 -10.48 -0.06
C ARG A 68 -1.10 -9.96 -0.24
N SER A 69 -0.84 -9.22 -1.31
CA SER A 69 0.46 -8.64 -1.54
C SER A 69 0.34 -7.34 -2.34
N VAL A 70 1.28 -6.45 -2.09
CA VAL A 70 1.43 -5.17 -2.77
C VAL A 70 2.89 -4.91 -3.10
N THR A 71 3.17 -4.41 -4.30
CA THR A 71 4.54 -4.09 -4.73
C THR A 71 4.57 -2.85 -5.60
N VAL A 72 5.69 -2.14 -5.55
CA VAL A 72 5.94 -0.94 -6.34
C VAL A 72 7.12 -1.21 -7.28
N ALA A 73 7.00 -0.77 -8.52
CA ALA A 73 8.09 -0.85 -9.48
C ALA A 73 9.30 -0.05 -8.98
N ASN A 74 10.53 -0.51 -9.27
CA ASN A 74 11.74 0.15 -8.78
C ASN A 74 11.92 1.59 -9.30
N ASP A 75 11.30 1.91 -10.43
CA ASP A 75 11.24 3.27 -10.98
C ASP A 75 10.14 4.15 -10.35
N GLY A 76 9.36 3.60 -9.42
CA GLY A 76 8.27 4.29 -8.73
C GLY A 76 7.06 4.60 -9.61
N SER A 77 6.98 4.05 -10.83
CA SER A 77 5.97 4.42 -11.82
C SER A 77 4.69 3.61 -11.73
N SER A 78 4.71 2.47 -11.02
CA SER A 78 3.62 1.51 -11.03
C SER A 78 3.45 0.84 -9.67
N LEU A 79 2.19 0.64 -9.30
CA LEU A 79 1.75 -0.12 -8.13
C LEU A 79 1.01 -1.36 -8.60
N VAL A 80 1.34 -2.52 -8.05
CA VAL A 80 0.65 -3.78 -8.32
C VAL A 80 0.17 -4.37 -7.01
N ALA A 81 -1.08 -4.82 -6.98
CA ALA A 81 -1.64 -5.55 -5.84
C ALA A 81 -2.33 -6.82 -6.32
N ALA A 82 -2.28 -7.87 -5.50
CA ALA A 82 -2.91 -9.15 -5.78
C ALA A 82 -3.81 -9.59 -4.62
N ASN A 83 -4.99 -10.10 -4.95
CA ASN A 83 -5.99 -10.53 -3.97
C ASN A 83 -6.07 -12.06 -3.82
N ASN A 84 -6.81 -12.53 -2.81
CA ASN A 84 -6.98 -13.96 -2.55
C ASN A 84 -7.86 -14.71 -3.56
N LYS A 85 -8.56 -14.00 -4.47
CA LYS A 85 -9.31 -14.59 -5.58
C LYS A 85 -8.44 -14.80 -6.83
N GLY A 86 -7.15 -14.45 -6.76
CA GLY A 86 -6.22 -14.55 -7.88
C GLY A 86 -6.31 -13.38 -8.86
N ASN A 87 -6.99 -12.28 -8.51
CA ASN A 87 -6.97 -11.06 -9.32
C ASN A 87 -5.76 -10.20 -8.99
N CYS A 88 -5.09 -9.71 -10.02
CA CYS A 88 -4.06 -8.69 -9.97
C CYS A 88 -4.60 -7.36 -10.49
N TYR A 89 -4.21 -6.28 -9.84
CA TYR A 89 -4.61 -4.93 -10.14
C TYR A 89 -3.34 -4.09 -10.32
N VAL A 90 -3.34 -3.24 -11.35
CA VAL A 90 -2.19 -2.41 -11.70
C VAL A 90 -2.64 -0.96 -11.78
N TRP A 91 -1.89 -0.09 -11.09
CA TRP A 91 -2.05 1.35 -11.17
C TRP A 91 -0.76 1.99 -11.67
N LYS A 92 -0.91 3.07 -12.42
CA LYS A 92 0.16 4.02 -12.71
C LYS A 92 0.27 4.96 -11.53
N MET A 93 1.49 5.14 -11.04
CA MET A 93 1.82 6.14 -10.03
C MET A 93 2.43 7.35 -10.73
N ALA A 94 1.81 8.51 -10.57
CA ALA A 94 2.33 9.77 -11.08
C ALA A 94 2.69 10.68 -9.91
N HIS A 95 3.98 10.90 -9.72
CA HIS A 95 4.51 11.80 -8.70
C HIS A 95 4.35 13.25 -9.17
N THR A 96 3.53 14.02 -8.46
CA THR A 96 3.52 15.47 -8.57
C THR A 96 4.32 16.06 -7.40
N ARG A 97 4.52 17.38 -7.37
CA ARG A 97 5.28 18.02 -6.27
C ARG A 97 4.63 17.82 -4.90
N ASP A 98 3.31 17.65 -4.87
CA ASP A 98 2.54 17.74 -3.63
C ASP A 98 1.87 16.41 -3.25
N PHE A 99 1.66 15.49 -4.21
CA PHE A 99 1.05 14.18 -3.94
C PHE A 99 1.31 13.16 -5.06
N THR A 100 1.06 11.89 -4.75
CA THR A 100 1.10 10.77 -5.67
C THR A 100 -0.28 10.49 -6.25
N ASP A 101 -0.47 10.67 -7.55
CA ASP A 101 -1.71 10.30 -8.24
C ASP A 101 -1.68 8.81 -8.63
N LEU A 102 -2.80 8.12 -8.42
CA LEU A 102 -2.95 6.68 -8.67
C LEU A 102 -4.03 6.44 -9.71
N GLN A 103 -3.61 6.08 -10.92
CA GLN A 103 -4.53 5.85 -12.03
C GLN A 103 -4.64 4.35 -12.34
N PRO A 104 -5.84 3.76 -12.31
CA PRO A 104 -6.01 2.35 -12.64
C PRO A 104 -5.64 2.10 -14.10
N ILE A 105 -4.76 1.13 -14.34
CA ILE A 105 -4.35 0.71 -15.69
C ILE A 105 -5.17 -0.50 -16.11
N THR A 106 -5.11 -1.57 -15.31
CA THR A 106 -5.74 -2.84 -15.68
C THR A 106 -5.99 -3.74 -14.46
N LYS A 107 -6.90 -4.70 -14.65
CA LYS A 107 -7.18 -5.82 -13.76
C LYS A 107 -7.12 -7.11 -14.60
N PHE A 108 -6.47 -8.15 -14.09
CA PHE A 108 -6.43 -9.45 -14.73
C PHE A 108 -6.36 -10.58 -13.71
N ALA A 109 -6.83 -11.78 -14.07
CA ALA A 109 -6.65 -12.98 -13.26
C ALA A 109 -5.24 -13.55 -13.47
N ALA A 110 -4.54 -13.89 -12.39
CA ALA A 110 -3.22 -14.49 -12.42
C ALA A 110 -3.23 -15.93 -12.96
N HIS A 111 -4.35 -16.64 -12.74
CA HIS A 111 -4.58 -18.00 -13.19
C HIS A 111 -5.99 -18.12 -13.77
N ASN A 112 -6.14 -18.91 -14.84
CA ASN A 112 -7.41 -19.31 -15.44
C ASN A 112 -7.76 -20.73 -15.02
#